data_AF-A0AAD2FHT9-F1
#
_entry.id   AF-A0AAD2FHT9-F1
#
_cell.length_a   1.000
_cell.length_b   1.000
_cell.length_c   1.000
_cell.angle_alpha   90.00
_cell.angle_beta   90.00
_cell.angle_gamma   90.00
#
_symmetry.space_group_name_H-M   'P 1'
#
loop_
_entity.id
_entity.type
_entity.pdbx_description
1 polymer ?
#
loop_
_entity_poly.entity_id
_entity_poly.type
_entity_poly.pdbx_seq_one_letter_code
_entity_poly.pdbx_strand_id
1 'polypeptide(L)'
;MNALSSEAATKTGSGASSGDGETIRIRASETETDADDENNLRKITPPTLRPTNVPIIPEADTSKGAVHNEPPSSSILQPLNLIPNHQLREHDYFSDSWIITREKFLNLERRRLGIVEDACFVAIGSGGSVYPSSKMFVDWTDFMVEHMSKWWNELRILQDSDSAMFDLALSYFAAYIEKVFASKNKVQPSTFHETIAVVAFAPYRSGRHTADRGHQLTVHSLAATLASLHQVGFGRVVIAGYGQEDQRHVAASLKFLAAQASSSSNHHDIVPDPTMSTTQIKIDNTEFGFAKVNQEDWISTQWVKFNMPRGAVIGLQEALMGKIPEKGQDGNDAAVTCSPAWLGTTHDASYWKYVYLTEPDTILHTKLELLPAIRKGLDDGLSFFPHRLQPIPHGSDLPSGRNADAAISSDHSGRFVPNHILPFSNVTIMLDPTDTVDDTTTKDTDEGSVGVTAYYCCDAGPSPEHENCGTWWWTCGFHDGFVQATMSQEEALEKHKRLAMYPMMRLKQGTGVVFGPTEHGRKCVPSKDPCPQSNDNQ
;
A
#
# COMPACT_ATOMS: atom_id res chain seq x y z
N MET A 1 36.12 -20.09 -44.65
CA MET A 1 35.85 -20.94 -45.84
C MET A 1 36.01 -22.39 -45.41
N ASN A 2 34.94 -23.17 -45.55
CA ASN A 2 34.79 -24.65 -45.53
C ASN A 2 35.32 -25.40 -44.29
N ALA A 3 34.56 -26.07 -43.41
CA ALA A 3 33.38 -26.97 -43.48
C ALA A 3 33.74 -28.46 -43.26
N LEU A 4 32.99 -29.10 -42.33
CA LEU A 4 32.73 -30.56 -42.14
C LEU A 4 33.82 -31.39 -41.43
N SER A 5 33.58 -32.42 -40.59
CA SER A 5 32.38 -33.11 -40.05
C SER A 5 32.87 -34.22 -39.05
N SER A 6 32.11 -34.53 -38.00
CA SER A 6 31.76 -35.90 -37.48
C SER A 6 31.22 -35.80 -36.02
N GLU A 7 29.92 -36.04 -35.84
CA GLU A 7 29.30 -37.24 -35.21
C GLU A 7 29.59 -37.39 -33.70
N ALA A 8 28.66 -37.02 -32.81
CA ALA A 8 27.43 -37.72 -32.38
C ALA A 8 27.67 -38.66 -31.18
N ALA A 9 27.22 -38.22 -30.00
CA ALA A 9 26.82 -39.12 -28.91
C ALA A 9 25.68 -38.47 -28.11
N THR A 10 24.52 -39.12 -28.19
CA THR A 10 23.24 -38.85 -27.54
C THR A 10 23.27 -39.21 -26.05
N LYS A 11 22.74 -38.33 -25.19
CA LYS A 11 22.13 -38.63 -23.88
C LYS A 11 21.23 -37.44 -23.51
N THR A 12 19.95 -37.48 -23.85
CA THR A 12 18.80 -37.82 -22.97
C THR A 12 18.78 -37.08 -21.63
N GLY A 13 17.92 -36.05 -21.56
CA GLY A 13 16.90 -35.93 -20.50
C GLY A 13 17.27 -35.18 -19.23
N SER A 14 16.90 -33.89 -19.15
CA SER A 14 16.07 -33.35 -18.06
C SER A 14 15.51 -31.99 -18.50
N GLY A 15 14.19 -31.92 -18.63
CA GLY A 15 13.49 -30.70 -18.96
C GLY A 15 13.44 -29.77 -17.76
N ALA A 16 14.18 -28.68 -17.82
CA ALA A 16 13.95 -27.52 -16.97
C ALA A 16 12.89 -26.65 -17.66
N SER A 17 11.73 -26.56 -17.02
CA SER A 17 10.69 -25.56 -17.32
C SER A 17 11.30 -24.18 -17.08
N SER A 18 11.60 -23.47 -18.17
CA SER A 18 11.84 -22.04 -18.15
C SER A 18 10.49 -21.36 -17.92
N GLY A 19 10.28 -20.87 -16.69
CA GLY A 19 9.19 -19.94 -16.42
C GLY A 19 9.46 -18.66 -17.20
N ASP A 20 8.66 -18.42 -18.23
CA ASP A 20 8.65 -17.16 -18.95
C ASP A 20 8.27 -16.05 -17.96
N GLY A 21 9.23 -15.17 -17.68
CA GLY A 21 9.00 -13.92 -16.95
C GLY A 21 8.13 -13.03 -17.81
N GLU A 22 6.82 -13.12 -17.62
CA GLU A 22 5.85 -12.23 -18.23
C GLU A 22 6.09 -10.81 -17.72
N THR A 23 6.79 -10.02 -18.54
CA THR A 23 7.01 -8.59 -18.28
C THR A 23 5.65 -7.91 -18.36
N ILE A 24 5.15 -7.40 -17.23
CA ILE A 24 3.97 -6.53 -17.20
C ILE A 24 4.31 -5.30 -18.06
N ARG A 25 3.84 -5.29 -19.32
CA ARG A 25 3.93 -4.12 -20.18
C ARG A 25 2.93 -3.10 -19.67
N ILE A 26 3.36 -2.25 -18.74
CA ILE A 26 2.76 -0.94 -18.56
C ILE A 26 2.98 -0.20 -19.88
N ARG A 27 1.94 -0.06 -20.69
CA ARG A 27 1.97 0.78 -21.89
C ARG A 27 2.27 2.21 -21.44
N ALA A 28 3.52 2.62 -21.48
CA ALA A 28 3.88 4.03 -21.54
C ALA A 28 3.34 4.56 -22.87
N SER A 29 2.18 5.23 -22.85
CA SER A 29 1.63 5.87 -24.03
C SER A 29 2.57 7.01 -24.46
N GLU A 30 2.86 7.06 -25.76
CA GLU A 30 3.59 8.16 -26.38
C GLU A 30 2.95 9.50 -25.98
N THR A 31 3.79 10.42 -25.52
CA THR A 31 3.42 11.79 -25.19
C THR A 31 3.16 12.54 -26.49
N GLU A 32 1.89 12.66 -26.90
CA GLU A 32 1.47 13.73 -27.81
C GLU A 32 1.58 15.06 -27.05
N THR A 33 2.37 15.98 -27.60
CA THR A 33 2.51 17.34 -27.10
C THR A 33 1.32 18.17 -27.55
N ASP A 34 0.29 18.29 -26.71
CA ASP A 34 -0.85 19.20 -26.94
C ASP A 34 -0.62 20.51 -26.18
N ALA A 35 -0.41 21.60 -26.94
CA ALA A 35 -0.03 22.92 -26.43
C ALA A 35 -1.20 23.90 -26.21
N ASP A 36 -2.46 23.46 -26.27
CA ASP A 36 -3.59 24.40 -26.43
C ASP A 36 -4.70 24.35 -25.35
N ASP A 37 -4.53 23.65 -24.22
CA ASP A 37 -5.66 23.38 -23.28
C ASP A 37 -5.66 24.17 -21.96
N GLU A 38 -4.96 25.31 -21.85
CA GLU A 38 -4.91 26.09 -20.59
C GLU A 38 -6.19 26.89 -20.27
N ASN A 39 -7.18 26.99 -21.16
CA ASN A 39 -8.27 27.97 -21.01
C ASN A 39 -9.67 27.44 -20.63
N ASN A 40 -9.84 26.13 -20.34
CA ASN A 40 -11.18 25.57 -20.07
C ASN A 40 -11.46 25.06 -18.64
N LEU A 41 -10.55 25.24 -17.68
CA LEU A 41 -10.78 24.83 -16.29
C LEU A 41 -11.44 25.94 -15.46
N ARG A 42 -12.78 26.03 -15.57
CA ARG A 42 -13.62 26.81 -14.66
C ARG A 42 -13.46 26.31 -13.21
N LYS A 43 -13.56 27.23 -12.25
CA LYS A 43 -13.57 27.04 -10.78
C LYS A 43 -14.11 25.66 -10.34
N ILE A 44 -13.19 24.74 -10.04
CA ILE A 44 -13.50 23.49 -9.36
C ILE A 44 -13.85 23.85 -7.90
N THR A 45 -15.15 23.83 -7.60
CA THR A 45 -15.61 23.81 -6.21
C THR A 45 -15.58 22.33 -5.80
N PRO A 46 -14.94 21.95 -4.68
CA PRO A 46 -14.96 20.56 -4.24
C PRO A 46 -16.41 20.09 -4.17
N PRO A 47 -16.77 18.92 -4.75
CA PRO A 47 -18.10 18.39 -4.56
C PRO A 47 -18.31 18.21 -3.05
N THR A 48 -19.35 18.86 -2.51
CA THR A 48 -19.84 18.55 -1.18
C THR A 48 -20.40 17.14 -1.25
N LEU A 49 -19.55 16.14 -0.98
CA LEU A 49 -20.01 14.76 -0.82
C LEU A 49 -21.07 14.79 0.28
N ARG A 50 -22.31 14.47 -0.09
CA ARG A 50 -23.33 14.17 0.90
C ARG A 50 -22.83 12.93 1.65
N PRO A 51 -22.89 12.87 2.98
CA PRO A 51 -22.52 11.67 3.72
C PRO A 51 -23.38 10.53 3.18
N THR A 52 -22.77 9.66 2.38
CA THR A 52 -23.33 8.37 2.05
C THR A 52 -23.29 7.56 3.34
N ASN A 53 -24.33 6.77 3.60
CA ASN A 53 -24.33 5.81 4.69
C ASN A 53 -23.26 4.75 4.38
N VAL A 54 -21.99 5.06 4.65
CA VAL A 54 -20.93 4.08 4.76
C VAL A 54 -21.40 3.05 5.80
N PRO A 55 -21.24 1.74 5.57
CA PRO A 55 -21.63 0.73 6.54
C PRO A 55 -21.06 1.08 7.91
N ILE A 56 -21.94 1.46 8.85
CA ILE A 56 -21.54 1.81 10.21
C ILE A 56 -21.07 0.50 10.85
N ILE A 57 -19.76 0.38 11.03
CA ILE A 57 -19.18 -0.66 11.88
C ILE A 57 -19.67 -0.34 13.30
N PRO A 58 -20.36 -1.26 14.00
CA PRO A 58 -20.93 -0.97 15.31
C PRO A 58 -19.84 -0.53 16.30
N GLU A 59 -20.00 0.67 16.86
CA GLU A 59 -19.11 1.21 17.89
C GLU A 59 -19.21 0.37 19.17
N ALA A 60 -18.06 0.00 19.73
CA ALA A 60 -18.00 -0.68 21.02
C ALA A 60 -18.27 0.33 22.15
N ASP A 61 -19.22 -0.01 23.03
CA ASP A 61 -19.61 0.81 24.19
C ASP A 61 -18.46 0.88 25.21
N THR A 62 -17.77 2.03 25.26
CA THR A 62 -16.58 2.28 26.09
C THR A 62 -16.89 3.08 27.36
N SER A 63 -18.09 2.92 27.92
CA SER A 63 -18.46 3.60 29.16
C SER A 63 -18.05 2.81 30.42
N LYS A 64 -16.82 3.00 30.94
CA LYS A 64 -16.51 2.80 32.39
C LYS A 64 -15.10 3.26 32.82
N GLY A 65 -15.09 4.21 33.77
CA GLY A 65 -14.08 4.29 34.85
C GLY A 65 -12.82 5.11 34.58
N ALA A 66 -12.79 6.38 35.02
CA ALA A 66 -11.57 7.17 35.09
C ALA A 66 -10.67 6.67 36.25
N VAL A 67 -9.64 5.88 35.91
CA VAL A 67 -8.59 5.44 36.84
C VAL A 67 -7.45 6.46 36.84
N HIS A 68 -6.98 6.84 38.03
CA HIS A 68 -5.83 7.72 38.21
C HIS A 68 -4.57 7.09 37.61
N ASN A 69 -3.95 7.79 36.64
CA ASN A 69 -2.74 7.33 35.96
C ASN A 69 -1.51 7.55 36.84
N GLU A 70 -0.96 6.48 37.41
CA GLU A 70 0.44 6.44 37.83
C GLU A 70 1.37 6.69 36.62
N PRO A 71 2.55 7.30 36.80
CA PRO A 71 3.52 7.47 35.72
C PRO A 71 3.83 6.11 35.09
N PRO A 72 3.89 6.01 33.75
CA PRO A 72 4.01 4.74 33.06
C PRO A 72 5.28 4.04 33.56
N SER A 73 5.09 2.92 34.26
CA SER A 73 6.17 1.99 34.58
C SER A 73 6.94 1.74 33.28
N SER A 74 8.26 1.81 33.31
CA SER A 74 9.15 1.54 32.17
C SER A 74 8.57 0.45 31.28
N SER A 75 7.91 0.85 30.18
CA SER A 75 7.12 -0.05 29.37
C SER A 75 8.06 -1.08 28.79
N ILE A 76 7.90 -2.33 29.21
CA ILE A 76 8.68 -3.45 28.69
C ILE A 76 8.46 -3.45 27.18
N LEU A 77 9.53 -3.20 26.42
CA LEU A 77 9.47 -3.25 24.96
C LEU A 77 9.02 -4.65 24.56
N GLN A 78 7.92 -4.73 23.81
CA GLN A 78 7.48 -6.00 23.25
C GLN A 78 8.56 -6.52 22.29
N PRO A 79 8.95 -7.79 22.39
CA PRO A 79 9.92 -8.37 21.45
C PRO A 79 9.30 -8.43 20.04
N LEU A 80 10.13 -8.19 19.02
CA LEU A 80 9.72 -8.35 17.63
C LEU A 80 9.68 -9.83 17.26
N ASN A 81 8.53 -10.31 16.77
CA ASN A 81 8.39 -11.67 16.23
C ASN A 81 8.67 -11.64 14.73
N LEU A 82 9.86 -12.06 14.33
CA LEU A 82 10.35 -11.97 12.95
C LEU A 82 10.45 -13.35 12.30
N ILE A 83 10.08 -13.43 11.02
CA ILE A 83 10.22 -14.65 10.22
C ILE A 83 11.72 -14.92 10.00
N PRO A 84 12.22 -16.15 10.26
CA PRO A 84 13.59 -16.52 9.94
C PRO A 84 13.87 -16.41 8.43
N ASN A 85 15.00 -15.81 8.03
CA ASN A 85 15.30 -15.57 6.61
C ASN A 85 15.33 -16.84 5.74
N HIS A 86 15.63 -18.01 6.31
CA HIS A 86 15.61 -19.28 5.57
C HIS A 86 14.19 -19.74 5.19
N GLN A 87 13.14 -19.16 5.77
CA GLN A 87 11.74 -19.39 5.44
C GLN A 87 11.18 -18.36 4.44
N LEU A 88 11.99 -17.37 4.07
CA LEU A 88 11.65 -16.30 3.14
C LEU A 88 12.41 -16.47 1.83
N ARG A 89 11.70 -16.27 0.73
CA ARG A 89 12.23 -16.16 -0.62
C ARG A 89 12.29 -14.68 -0.99
N GLU A 90 13.11 -14.34 -1.99
CA GLU A 90 13.28 -12.96 -2.45
C GLU A 90 11.94 -12.28 -2.77
N HIS A 91 11.04 -12.99 -3.44
CA HIS A 91 9.74 -12.45 -3.80
C HIS A 91 8.82 -12.18 -2.60
N ASP A 92 8.99 -12.88 -1.46
CA ASP A 92 8.14 -12.66 -0.28
C ASP A 92 8.26 -11.24 0.28
N TYR A 93 9.42 -10.59 0.07
CA TYR A 93 9.67 -9.21 0.50
C TYR A 93 9.03 -8.15 -0.42
N PHE A 94 8.45 -8.57 -1.54
CA PHE A 94 7.86 -7.64 -2.50
C PHE A 94 6.57 -7.04 -1.96
N SER A 95 6.63 -5.74 -1.64
CA SER A 95 5.49 -5.01 -1.07
C SER A 95 5.34 -3.58 -1.60
N ASP A 96 6.17 -3.19 -2.58
CA ASP A 96 6.28 -1.80 -3.04
C ASP A 96 6.61 -0.81 -1.92
N SER A 97 7.11 -1.31 -0.79
CA SER A 97 7.46 -0.50 0.38
C SER A 97 8.54 -1.16 1.24
N TRP A 98 9.25 -0.35 2.01
CA TRP A 98 10.21 -0.82 3.03
C TRP A 98 10.66 0.33 3.90
N ILE A 99 11.18 0.04 5.10
CA ILE A 99 11.92 0.98 5.94
C ILE A 99 13.33 0.45 6.21
N ILE A 100 14.35 1.28 5.96
CA ILE A 100 15.76 0.95 6.18
C ILE A 100 16.51 2.14 6.79
N THR A 101 17.69 1.88 7.36
CA THR A 101 18.61 2.94 7.82
C THR A 101 19.11 3.82 6.67
N ARG A 102 19.37 5.10 6.93
CA ARG A 102 19.98 6.03 5.97
C ARG A 102 21.28 5.50 5.36
N GLU A 103 22.13 4.84 6.15
CA GLU A 103 23.39 4.27 5.65
C GLU A 103 23.13 3.24 4.53
N LYS A 104 22.28 2.24 4.79
CA LYS A 104 21.88 1.27 3.77
C LYS A 104 21.22 1.93 2.57
N PHE A 105 20.35 2.91 2.79
CA PHE A 105 19.69 3.64 1.71
C PHE A 105 20.69 4.33 0.77
N LEU A 106 21.69 5.02 1.32
CA LEU A 106 22.73 5.69 0.54
C LEU A 106 23.61 4.70 -0.25
N ASN A 107 23.69 3.44 0.21
CA ASN A 107 24.43 2.37 -0.43
C ASN A 107 23.61 1.54 -1.44
N LEU A 108 22.32 1.85 -1.68
CA LEU A 108 21.53 1.16 -2.70
C LEU A 108 22.16 1.36 -4.09
N GLU A 109 22.35 0.26 -4.81
CA GLU A 109 23.02 0.28 -6.11
C GLU A 109 22.11 0.83 -7.20
N ARG A 110 22.27 2.11 -7.52
CA ARG A 110 21.48 2.83 -8.54
C ARG A 110 21.41 2.11 -9.88
N ARG A 111 22.47 1.41 -10.29
CA ARG A 111 22.53 0.73 -11.59
C ARG A 111 21.58 -0.46 -11.69
N ARG A 112 21.19 -1.03 -10.55
CA ARG A 112 20.25 -2.16 -10.47
C ARG A 112 18.79 -1.73 -10.45
N LEU A 113 18.49 -0.43 -10.42
CA LEU A 113 17.14 0.13 -10.49
C LEU A 113 16.69 0.25 -11.95
N GLY A 114 16.57 -0.87 -12.66
CA GLY A 114 16.25 -0.96 -14.09
C GLY A 114 14.76 -0.79 -14.40
N ILE A 115 13.91 -1.46 -13.62
CA ILE A 115 12.44 -1.42 -13.70
C ILE A 115 11.84 -0.85 -12.40
N VAL A 116 10.52 -0.69 -12.36
CA VAL A 116 9.79 -0.05 -11.24
C VAL A 116 10.00 -0.85 -9.96
N GLU A 117 9.91 -2.18 -10.06
CA GLU A 117 9.98 -3.15 -8.97
C GLU A 117 11.39 -3.28 -8.36
N ASP A 118 12.44 -2.89 -9.11
CA ASP A 118 13.82 -3.01 -8.64
C ASP A 118 14.09 -2.16 -7.39
N ALA A 119 13.34 -1.08 -7.18
CA ALA A 119 13.46 -0.27 -5.95
C ALA A 119 13.14 -1.06 -4.69
N CYS A 120 12.33 -2.11 -4.79
CA CYS A 120 12.04 -3.05 -3.71
C CYS A 120 13.16 -4.10 -3.61
N PHE A 121 13.54 -4.70 -4.73
CA PHE A 121 14.50 -5.82 -4.73
C PHE A 121 15.95 -5.41 -4.44
N VAL A 122 16.36 -4.18 -4.75
CA VAL A 122 17.70 -3.70 -4.41
C VAL A 122 17.84 -3.48 -2.90
N ALA A 123 16.76 -3.16 -2.19
CA ALA A 123 16.78 -2.96 -0.74
C ALA A 123 16.89 -4.27 0.06
N ILE A 124 16.39 -5.39 -0.48
CA ILE A 124 16.41 -6.68 0.22
C ILE A 124 17.78 -7.37 0.16
N GLY A 125 18.61 -7.05 -0.84
CA GLY A 125 19.73 -7.93 -1.18
C GLY A 125 20.58 -7.51 -2.39
N SER A 126 21.64 -8.29 -2.62
CA SER A 126 22.50 -8.15 -3.81
C SER A 126 22.72 -9.49 -4.50
N GLY A 127 22.63 -9.47 -5.84
CA GLY A 127 22.93 -10.64 -6.67
C GLY A 127 22.08 -11.88 -6.35
N GLY A 128 20.80 -11.71 -6.03
CA GLY A 128 19.90 -12.83 -5.68
C GLY A 128 20.07 -13.39 -4.27
N SER A 129 20.89 -12.75 -3.42
CA SER A 129 21.00 -13.09 -1.99
C SER A 129 20.31 -12.04 -1.13
N VAL A 130 19.38 -12.50 -0.29
CA VAL A 130 18.68 -11.68 0.70
C VAL A 130 19.63 -11.35 1.86
N TYR A 131 19.75 -10.08 2.23
CA TYR A 131 20.55 -9.67 3.37
C TYR A 131 20.02 -10.29 4.67
N PRO A 132 20.89 -10.77 5.58
CA PRO A 132 20.47 -11.29 6.89
C PRO A 132 19.69 -10.27 7.74
N SER A 133 19.85 -8.99 7.44
CA SER A 133 19.18 -7.87 8.11
C SER A 133 17.80 -7.55 7.52
N SER A 134 17.43 -8.09 6.37
CA SER A 134 16.08 -7.98 5.81
C SER A 134 15.12 -8.86 6.59
N LYS A 135 14.04 -8.26 7.10
CA LYS A 135 13.08 -8.90 8.03
C LYS A 135 11.64 -8.60 7.64
N MET A 136 10.79 -9.60 7.88
CA MET A 136 9.34 -9.50 7.86
C MET A 136 8.79 -10.02 9.19
N PHE A 137 7.62 -9.53 9.59
CA PHE A 137 6.95 -9.93 10.82
C PHE A 137 6.24 -11.27 10.65
N VAL A 138 6.19 -12.08 11.71
CA VAL A 138 5.38 -13.30 11.73
C VAL A 138 3.90 -12.94 11.68
N ASP A 139 3.47 -12.02 12.55
CA ASP A 139 2.15 -11.42 12.47
C ASP A 139 2.20 -10.28 11.47
N TRP A 140 1.62 -10.48 10.30
CA TRP A 140 1.51 -9.44 9.29
C TRP A 140 0.81 -8.16 9.77
N THR A 141 -0.03 -8.22 10.81
CA THR A 141 -0.68 -7.02 11.34
C THR A 141 0.28 -6.10 12.09
N ASP A 142 1.48 -6.59 12.42
CA ASP A 142 2.54 -5.79 13.03
C ASP A 142 3.11 -4.76 12.04
N PHE A 143 3.19 -5.11 10.74
CA PHE A 143 3.72 -4.24 9.69
C PHE A 143 3.27 -4.72 8.30
N MET A 144 2.27 -4.05 7.72
CA MET A 144 1.69 -4.37 6.43
C MET A 144 1.24 -3.13 5.66
N VAL A 145 0.92 -3.33 4.38
CA VAL A 145 0.35 -2.31 3.52
C VAL A 145 -0.87 -2.84 2.77
N GLU A 146 -1.89 -1.99 2.61
CA GLU A 146 -2.98 -2.21 1.64
C GLU A 146 -2.55 -1.62 0.29
N HIS A 147 -2.46 -2.43 -0.77
CA HIS A 147 -2.12 -1.95 -2.12
C HIS A 147 -3.38 -1.76 -2.95
N MET A 148 -3.94 -0.55 -2.93
CA MET A 148 -5.33 -0.38 -3.34
C MET A 148 -5.55 -0.38 -4.86
N SER A 149 -4.53 -0.17 -5.69
CA SER A 149 -4.77 -0.11 -7.15
C SER A 149 -5.25 -1.38 -7.79
N LYS A 150 -4.97 -2.54 -7.20
CA LYS A 150 -5.55 -3.79 -7.68
C LYS A 150 -7.07 -3.75 -7.58
N TRP A 151 -7.60 -3.26 -6.46
CA TRP A 151 -9.05 -3.23 -6.20
C TRP A 151 -9.83 -2.46 -7.27
N TRP A 152 -9.44 -1.22 -7.56
CA TRP A 152 -10.18 -0.44 -8.55
C TRP A 152 -9.88 -0.81 -10.01
N ASN A 153 -8.73 -1.43 -10.28
CA ASN A 153 -8.44 -1.95 -11.61
C ASN A 153 -9.39 -3.11 -11.93
N GLU A 154 -9.60 -4.04 -10.99
CA GLU A 154 -10.58 -5.12 -11.16
C GLU A 154 -12.01 -4.60 -11.25
N LEU A 155 -12.33 -3.50 -10.55
CA LEU A 155 -13.62 -2.82 -10.65
C LEU A 155 -13.77 -1.95 -11.90
N ARG A 156 -12.69 -1.69 -12.65
CA ARG A 156 -12.65 -0.88 -13.88
C ARG A 156 -13.19 0.55 -13.72
N ILE A 157 -13.07 1.16 -12.54
CA ILE A 157 -13.73 2.45 -12.22
C ILE A 157 -13.27 3.63 -13.10
N LEU A 158 -12.09 3.51 -13.73
CA LEU A 158 -11.53 4.51 -14.65
C LEU A 158 -11.95 4.30 -16.12
N GLN A 159 -12.39 3.10 -16.46
CA GLN A 159 -12.76 2.71 -17.83
C GLN A 159 -14.26 2.86 -18.05
N ASP A 160 -15.06 2.53 -17.04
CA ASP A 160 -16.51 2.58 -17.15
C ASP A 160 -17.08 3.97 -16.88
N SER A 161 -18.27 4.22 -17.42
CA SER A 161 -19.06 5.42 -17.12
C SER A 161 -19.80 5.33 -15.79
N ASP A 162 -19.75 4.19 -15.09
CA ASP A 162 -20.45 4.00 -13.82
C ASP A 162 -19.85 4.90 -12.73
N SER A 163 -20.62 5.89 -12.30
CA SER A 163 -20.23 6.80 -11.22
C SER A 163 -20.38 6.17 -9.84
N ALA A 164 -21.25 5.18 -9.66
CA ALA A 164 -21.53 4.61 -8.34
C ALA A 164 -20.32 3.85 -7.79
N MET A 165 -19.66 3.02 -8.61
CA MET A 165 -18.44 2.31 -8.21
C MET A 165 -17.27 3.27 -7.99
N PHE A 166 -17.20 4.33 -8.79
CA PHE A 166 -16.19 5.38 -8.62
C PHE A 166 -16.38 6.11 -7.28
N ASP A 167 -17.61 6.57 -6.99
CA ASP A 167 -17.95 7.26 -5.75
C ASP A 167 -17.76 6.34 -4.53
N LEU A 168 -18.07 5.05 -4.66
CA LEU A 168 -17.82 4.05 -3.63
C LEU A 168 -16.32 3.96 -3.30
N ALA A 169 -15.45 3.87 -4.31
CA ALA A 169 -14.00 3.85 -4.12
C ALA A 169 -13.49 5.09 -3.38
N LEU A 170 -13.95 6.28 -3.78
CA LEU A 170 -13.59 7.52 -3.10
C LEU A 170 -14.09 7.57 -1.66
N SER A 171 -15.27 7.00 -1.39
CA SER A 171 -15.83 6.97 -0.03
C SER A 171 -15.01 6.13 0.94
N TYR A 172 -14.40 5.02 0.49
CA TYR A 172 -13.49 4.22 1.31
C TYR A 172 -12.24 5.00 1.74
N PHE A 173 -11.64 5.73 0.80
CA PHE A 173 -10.50 6.59 1.12
C PHE A 173 -10.86 7.75 2.05
N ALA A 174 -11.99 8.41 1.80
CA ALA A 174 -12.45 9.51 2.64
C ALA A 174 -12.73 9.02 4.08
N ALA A 175 -13.42 7.90 4.23
CA ALA A 175 -13.71 7.30 5.54
C ALA A 175 -12.43 6.89 6.29
N TYR A 176 -11.44 6.33 5.57
CA TYR A 176 -10.14 6.02 6.15
C TYR A 176 -9.43 7.27 6.70
N ILE A 177 -9.35 8.32 5.90
CA ILE A 177 -8.67 9.57 6.28
C ILE A 177 -9.38 10.22 7.47
N GLU A 178 -10.72 10.26 7.45
CA GLU A 178 -11.51 10.76 8.57
C GLU A 178 -11.21 9.97 9.84
N LYS A 179 -11.16 8.63 9.76
CA LYS A 179 -10.84 7.76 10.88
C LYS A 179 -9.46 8.05 11.48
N VAL A 180 -8.44 8.24 10.64
CA VAL A 180 -7.08 8.57 11.09
C VAL A 180 -7.10 9.81 11.99
N PHE A 181 -7.73 10.90 11.52
CA PHE A 181 -7.79 12.16 12.26
C PHE A 181 -8.86 12.21 13.37
N ALA A 182 -9.89 11.37 13.30
CA ALA A 182 -10.89 11.25 14.36
C ALA A 182 -10.37 10.46 15.58
N SER A 183 -9.38 9.57 15.37
CA SER A 183 -8.79 8.80 16.46
C SER A 183 -8.14 9.74 17.47
N LYS A 184 -8.75 9.87 18.66
CA LYS A 184 -8.26 10.70 19.78
C LYS A 184 -7.00 10.13 20.43
N ASN A 185 -6.23 9.33 19.71
CA ASN A 185 -5.01 8.73 20.23
C ASN A 185 -4.14 9.87 20.72
N LYS A 186 -4.00 9.98 22.05
CA LYS A 186 -3.14 10.95 22.72
C LYS A 186 -1.84 10.94 21.93
N VAL A 187 -1.51 12.07 21.32
CA VAL A 187 -0.33 12.26 20.48
C VAL A 187 0.83 11.58 21.19
N GLN A 188 1.13 10.34 20.81
CA GLN A 188 2.30 9.68 21.34
C GLN A 188 3.47 10.46 20.74
N PRO A 189 4.55 10.69 21.51
CA PRO A 189 5.75 11.26 20.94
C PRO A 189 6.07 10.48 19.66
N SER A 190 6.13 11.18 18.53
CA SER A 190 6.31 10.54 17.22
C SER A 190 7.57 9.67 17.31
N THR A 191 7.40 8.35 17.25
CA THR A 191 8.53 7.42 17.43
C THR A 191 9.49 7.54 16.24
N PHE A 192 8.95 7.86 15.07
CA PHE A 192 9.65 7.93 13.80
C PHE A 192 9.87 9.36 13.26
N HIS A 193 9.96 10.38 14.13
CA HIS A 193 10.24 11.77 13.73
C HIS A 193 11.56 11.94 12.95
N GLU A 194 12.52 11.03 13.13
CA GLU A 194 13.80 11.01 12.41
C GLU A 194 13.73 10.21 11.09
N THR A 195 12.52 9.86 10.63
CA THR A 195 12.26 9.14 9.37
C THR A 195 11.77 10.08 8.30
N ILE A 196 12.35 9.95 7.11
CA ILE A 196 11.82 10.52 5.87
C ILE A 196 11.16 9.43 5.03
N ALA A 197 9.87 9.60 4.73
CA ALA A 197 9.17 8.79 3.75
C ALA A 197 9.26 9.43 2.37
N VAL A 198 9.47 8.62 1.34
CA VAL A 198 9.45 9.01 -0.05
C VAL A 198 8.38 8.21 -0.79
N VAL A 199 7.42 8.93 -1.38
CA VAL A 199 6.35 8.39 -2.22
C VAL A 199 6.78 8.55 -3.67
N ALA A 200 7.04 7.45 -4.37
CA ALA A 200 7.33 7.45 -5.80
C ALA A 200 6.04 7.70 -6.58
N PHE A 201 5.84 8.93 -7.03
CA PHE A 201 4.52 9.38 -7.50
C PHE A 201 4.39 9.36 -9.02
N ALA A 202 3.32 8.72 -9.48
CA ALA A 202 2.78 8.87 -10.82
C ALA A 202 1.25 8.92 -10.72
N PRO A 203 0.57 9.91 -11.34
CA PRO A 203 -0.87 10.02 -11.27
C PRO A 203 -1.56 8.93 -12.09
N TYR A 204 -2.73 8.48 -11.64
CA TYR A 204 -3.56 7.58 -12.43
C TYR A 204 -4.12 8.34 -13.63
N ARG A 205 -3.84 7.80 -14.81
CA ARG A 205 -4.36 8.32 -16.06
C ARG A 205 -5.62 7.58 -16.45
N SER A 206 -6.58 8.33 -16.95
CA SER A 206 -7.81 7.83 -17.52
C SER A 206 -7.96 8.38 -18.94
N GLY A 207 -8.87 7.82 -19.74
CA GLY A 207 -9.09 8.30 -21.10
C GLY A 207 -9.52 9.78 -21.11
N ARG A 208 -9.44 10.45 -22.26
CA ARG A 208 -9.80 11.89 -22.39
C ARG A 208 -11.18 12.22 -21.80
N HIS A 209 -12.14 11.29 -21.86
CA HIS A 209 -13.50 11.48 -21.34
C HIS A 209 -13.65 11.26 -19.83
N THR A 210 -12.66 10.67 -19.16
CA THR A 210 -12.69 10.35 -17.73
C THR A 210 -11.52 10.99 -16.97
N ALA A 211 -10.84 11.99 -17.55
CA ALA A 211 -9.67 12.66 -16.95
C ALA A 211 -9.89 13.11 -15.50
N ASP A 212 -11.08 13.66 -15.20
CA ASP A 212 -11.46 14.08 -13.86
C ASP A 212 -11.51 12.91 -12.85
N ARG A 213 -11.91 11.71 -13.28
CA ARG A 213 -11.88 10.50 -12.45
C ARG A 213 -10.46 10.09 -12.08
N GLY A 214 -9.55 10.14 -13.04
CA GLY A 214 -8.12 9.85 -12.80
C GLY A 214 -7.54 10.84 -11.79
N HIS A 215 -7.89 12.13 -11.93
CA HIS A 215 -7.50 13.16 -10.98
C HIS A 215 -8.06 12.92 -9.58
N GLN A 216 -9.38 12.74 -9.44
CA GLN A 216 -10.01 12.54 -8.14
C GLN A 216 -9.52 11.26 -7.44
N LEU A 217 -9.36 10.16 -8.18
CA LEU A 217 -8.81 8.92 -7.62
C LEU A 217 -7.39 9.12 -7.09
N THR A 218 -6.52 9.74 -7.90
CA THR A 218 -5.15 10.08 -7.50
C THR A 218 -5.12 10.94 -6.24
N VAL A 219 -6.02 11.92 -6.15
CA VAL A 219 -6.09 12.83 -5.00
C VAL A 219 -6.47 12.10 -3.72
N HIS A 220 -7.48 11.25 -3.77
CA HIS A 220 -7.96 10.53 -2.59
C HIS A 220 -7.01 9.40 -2.19
N SER A 221 -6.47 8.65 -3.15
CA SER A 221 -5.52 7.57 -2.86
C SER A 221 -4.24 8.12 -2.24
N LEU A 222 -3.68 9.20 -2.82
CA LEU A 222 -2.49 9.83 -2.28
C LEU A 222 -2.77 10.38 -0.89
N ALA A 223 -3.88 11.10 -0.68
CA ALA A 223 -4.23 11.60 0.65
C ALA A 223 -4.38 10.47 1.69
N ALA A 224 -4.94 9.32 1.34
CA ALA A 224 -5.05 8.16 2.22
C ALA A 224 -3.67 7.58 2.57
N THR A 225 -2.81 7.42 1.57
CA THR A 225 -1.40 7.06 1.78
C THR A 225 -0.73 8.03 2.76
N LEU A 226 -0.83 9.34 2.52
CA LEU A 226 -0.24 10.37 3.39
C LEU A 226 -0.79 10.35 4.83
N ALA A 227 -2.10 10.10 5.00
CA ALA A 227 -2.71 9.94 6.31
C ALA A 227 -2.14 8.73 7.08
N SER A 228 -1.89 7.61 6.39
CA SER A 228 -1.25 6.44 7.02
C SER A 228 0.18 6.74 7.51
N LEU A 229 0.95 7.52 6.74
CA LEU A 229 2.31 7.90 7.11
C LEU A 229 2.34 8.91 8.26
N HIS A 230 1.34 9.81 8.33
CA HIS A 230 1.11 10.70 9.48
C HIS A 230 0.82 9.89 10.74
N GLN A 231 -0.06 8.89 10.65
CA GLN A 231 -0.47 8.06 11.79
C GLN A 231 0.72 7.34 12.44
N VAL A 232 1.69 6.87 11.64
CA VAL A 232 2.94 6.25 12.14
C VAL A 232 3.90 7.28 12.75
N GLY A 233 3.71 8.56 12.43
CA GLY A 233 4.49 9.67 12.97
C GLY A 233 5.82 9.86 12.24
N PHE A 234 5.85 9.72 10.91
CA PHE A 234 7.03 10.11 10.13
C PHE A 234 7.25 11.63 10.20
N GLY A 235 8.50 12.07 10.31
CA GLY A 235 8.81 13.50 10.44
C GLY A 235 8.70 14.26 9.12
N ARG A 236 9.03 13.60 8.01
CA ARG A 236 8.92 14.15 6.66
C ARG A 236 8.32 13.12 5.71
N VAL A 237 7.39 13.57 4.87
CA VAL A 237 6.88 12.81 3.73
C VAL A 237 7.12 13.62 2.47
N VAL A 238 7.89 13.08 1.55
CA VAL A 238 8.16 13.68 0.25
C VAL A 238 7.49 12.90 -0.86
N ILE A 239 6.75 13.63 -1.69
CA ILE A 239 6.10 13.10 -2.88
C ILE A 239 6.97 13.45 -4.08
N ALA A 240 7.64 12.45 -4.65
CA ALA A 240 8.58 12.62 -5.75
C ALA A 240 7.88 12.39 -7.10
N GLY A 241 7.65 13.46 -7.88
CA GLY A 241 7.01 13.42 -9.19
C GLY A 241 7.89 14.03 -10.29
N TYR A 242 7.54 13.85 -11.56
CA TYR A 242 8.30 14.35 -12.70
C TYR A 242 7.83 15.72 -13.19
N GLY A 243 6.51 15.89 -13.31
CA GLY A 243 5.90 16.99 -14.06
C GLY A 243 5.16 18.04 -13.24
N GLN A 244 4.75 19.11 -13.90
CA GLN A 244 3.86 20.13 -13.32
C GLN A 244 2.44 19.59 -13.09
N GLU A 245 1.97 18.66 -13.93
CA GLU A 245 0.71 17.96 -13.69
C GLU A 245 0.75 17.17 -12.38
N ASP A 246 1.86 16.48 -12.11
CA ASP A 246 2.05 15.75 -10.85
C ASP A 246 1.93 16.71 -9.65
N GLN A 247 2.57 17.87 -9.75
CA GLN A 247 2.49 18.94 -8.74
C GLN A 247 1.03 19.36 -8.46
N ARG A 248 0.17 19.43 -9.49
CA ARG A 248 -1.26 19.79 -9.34
C ARG A 248 -2.01 18.73 -8.56
N HIS A 249 -1.81 17.44 -8.86
CA HIS A 249 -2.42 16.34 -8.09
C HIS A 249 -1.94 16.33 -6.64
N VAL A 250 -0.65 16.54 -6.40
CA VAL A 250 -0.08 16.58 -5.05
C VAL A 250 -0.64 17.75 -4.26
N ALA A 251 -0.68 18.96 -4.82
CA ALA A 251 -1.26 20.13 -4.17
C ALA A 251 -2.74 19.91 -3.79
N ALA A 252 -3.53 19.29 -4.67
CA ALA A 252 -4.92 18.95 -4.39
C ALA A 252 -5.05 17.91 -3.26
N SER A 253 -4.17 16.90 -3.24
CA SER A 253 -4.12 15.86 -2.19
C SER A 253 -3.77 16.45 -0.83
N LEU A 254 -2.74 17.31 -0.76
CA LEU A 254 -2.34 17.99 0.46
C LEU A 254 -3.46 18.90 0.98
N LYS A 255 -4.11 19.65 0.08
CA LYS A 255 -5.27 20.48 0.45
C LYS A 255 -6.41 19.66 1.02
N PHE A 256 -6.73 18.50 0.42
CA PHE A 256 -7.76 17.60 0.91
C PHE A 256 -7.41 17.05 2.29
N LEU A 257 -6.18 16.55 2.47
CA LEU A 257 -5.67 16.05 3.74
C LEU A 257 -5.74 17.10 4.87
N ALA A 258 -5.28 18.32 4.60
CA ALA A 258 -5.31 19.43 5.57
C ALA A 258 -6.75 19.84 5.96
N ALA A 259 -7.70 19.75 5.04
CA ALA A 259 -9.11 20.02 5.33
C ALA A 259 -9.71 18.96 6.26
N GLN A 260 -9.36 17.68 6.08
CA GLN A 260 -9.80 16.59 6.96
C GLN A 260 -9.19 16.74 8.36
N ALA A 261 -7.88 17.01 8.45
CA ALA A 261 -7.21 17.25 9.72
C ALA A 261 -7.80 18.45 10.49
N SER A 262 -8.16 19.53 9.79
CA SER A 262 -8.80 20.72 10.38
C SER A 262 -10.21 20.46 10.91
N SER A 263 -10.94 19.53 10.28
CA SER A 263 -12.34 19.26 10.62
C SER A 263 -12.46 18.43 11.91
N SER A 264 -11.44 17.63 12.23
CA SER A 264 -11.33 16.94 13.50
C SER A 264 -10.89 17.95 14.58
N SER A 265 -11.88 18.54 15.24
CA SER A 265 -11.91 19.64 16.25
C SER A 265 -10.79 19.83 17.32
N ASN A 266 -9.63 19.18 17.23
CA ASN A 266 -8.52 19.31 18.18
C ASN A 266 -7.19 19.81 17.60
N HIS A 267 -7.05 19.96 16.27
CA HIS A 267 -5.82 20.49 15.66
C HIS A 267 -5.88 22.02 15.56
N HIS A 268 -5.43 22.72 16.60
CA HIS A 268 -5.42 24.19 16.63
C HIS A 268 -4.31 24.84 15.76
N ASP A 269 -3.35 24.06 15.26
CA ASP A 269 -2.15 24.57 14.59
C ASP A 269 -2.02 24.15 13.11
N ILE A 270 -3.13 23.95 12.39
CA ILE A 270 -3.06 23.98 10.93
C ILE A 270 -2.95 25.44 10.53
N VAL A 271 -1.73 25.96 10.63
CA VAL A 271 -1.37 27.28 10.14
C VAL A 271 -1.04 27.09 8.67
N PRO A 272 -1.93 27.46 7.72
CA PRO A 272 -1.50 27.65 6.35
C PRO A 272 -0.47 28.78 6.39
N ASP A 273 0.81 28.40 6.34
CA ASP A 273 1.87 29.37 6.22
C ASP A 273 1.63 30.13 4.90
N PRO A 274 1.30 31.44 4.95
CA PRO A 274 1.01 32.20 3.74
C PRO A 274 2.22 32.32 2.80
N THR A 275 3.41 31.89 3.26
CA THR A 275 4.64 31.80 2.47
C THR A 275 4.90 30.39 1.91
N MET A 276 4.21 29.36 2.40
CA MET A 276 4.35 28.02 1.86
C MET A 276 3.66 27.89 0.51
N SER A 277 4.41 27.35 -0.45
CA SER A 277 3.87 26.89 -1.73
C SER A 277 2.68 25.96 -1.48
N THR A 278 1.71 25.95 -2.40
CA THR A 278 0.55 25.02 -2.40
C THR A 278 0.93 23.53 -2.37
N THR A 279 2.23 23.23 -2.46
CA THR A 279 2.83 21.91 -2.50
C THR A 279 3.51 21.50 -1.20
N GLN A 280 3.38 22.28 -0.13
CA GLN A 280 3.90 21.94 1.19
C GLN A 280 2.87 22.28 2.27
N ILE A 281 2.70 21.37 3.23
CA ILE A 281 1.88 21.58 4.42
C ILE A 281 2.57 20.92 5.62
N LYS A 282 2.19 21.34 6.83
CA LYS A 282 2.59 20.69 8.07
C LYS A 282 1.34 20.32 8.86
N ILE A 283 1.25 19.06 9.29
CA ILE A 283 0.21 18.58 10.19
C ILE A 283 0.93 17.99 11.40
N ASP A 284 0.74 18.63 12.56
CA ASP A 284 1.48 18.36 13.79
C ASP A 284 3.01 18.39 13.58
N ASN A 285 3.68 17.25 13.77
CA ASN A 285 5.13 17.10 13.63
C ASN A 285 5.55 16.58 12.25
N THR A 286 4.60 16.32 11.34
CA THR A 286 4.89 15.80 10.01
C THR A 286 4.85 16.91 8.98
N GLU A 287 5.96 17.10 8.26
CA GLU A 287 5.99 17.92 7.07
C GLU A 287 5.69 17.10 5.81
N PHE A 288 4.84 17.62 4.95
CA PHE A 288 4.56 17.05 3.64
C PHE A 288 5.07 17.99 2.56
N GLY A 289 5.67 17.45 1.50
CA GLY A 289 6.13 18.28 0.40
C GLY A 289 6.27 17.55 -0.93
N PHE A 290 6.11 18.29 -2.02
CA PHE A 290 6.42 17.82 -3.36
C PHE A 290 7.88 18.08 -3.73
N ALA A 291 8.54 17.10 -4.33
CA ALA A 291 9.86 17.23 -4.93
C ALA A 291 9.83 16.81 -6.41
N LYS A 292 10.35 17.67 -7.29
CA LYS A 292 10.36 17.44 -8.74
C LYS A 292 11.65 16.71 -9.11
N VAL A 293 11.50 15.55 -9.70
CA VAL A 293 12.57 14.78 -10.32
C VAL A 293 12.80 15.36 -11.72
N ASN A 294 13.79 16.23 -11.85
CA ASN A 294 14.05 16.97 -13.08
C ASN A 294 15.15 16.35 -13.97
N GLN A 295 15.89 15.35 -13.48
CA GLN A 295 16.99 14.73 -14.22
C GLN A 295 16.48 13.49 -14.95
N GLU A 296 16.49 13.53 -16.29
CA GLU A 296 15.96 12.46 -17.14
C GLU A 296 16.71 11.14 -16.95
N ASP A 297 18.03 11.18 -16.68
CA ASP A 297 18.87 10.02 -16.39
C ASP A 297 18.56 9.35 -15.04
N TRP A 298 17.85 10.04 -14.14
CA TRP A 298 17.39 9.47 -12.88
C TRP A 298 16.15 8.60 -13.05
N ILE A 299 15.32 8.87 -14.06
CA ILE A 299 14.07 8.14 -14.29
C ILE A 299 14.11 7.25 -15.53
N SER A 300 15.06 7.48 -16.44
CA SER A 300 15.17 6.72 -17.66
C SER A 300 16.17 5.57 -17.51
N THR A 301 15.78 4.40 -17.99
CA THR A 301 16.66 3.26 -18.19
C THR A 301 16.52 2.76 -19.62
N GLN A 302 17.34 1.79 -20.01
CA GLN A 302 17.17 1.13 -21.32
C GLN A 302 15.86 0.35 -21.43
N TRP A 303 15.17 0.09 -20.32
CA TRP A 303 13.95 -0.72 -20.24
C TRP A 303 12.69 0.12 -20.03
N VAL A 304 12.79 1.21 -19.27
CA VAL A 304 11.66 2.03 -18.84
C VAL A 304 11.99 3.50 -19.01
N LYS A 305 11.14 4.24 -19.74
CA LYS A 305 11.31 5.69 -19.95
C LYS A 305 11.04 6.51 -18.69
N PHE A 306 10.09 6.08 -17.87
CA PHE A 306 9.65 6.78 -16.67
C PHE A 306 9.62 5.83 -15.47
N ASN A 307 10.78 5.56 -14.89
CA ASN A 307 10.96 4.80 -13.66
C ASN A 307 10.95 5.76 -12.46
N MET A 308 9.75 6.14 -12.00
CA MET A 308 9.59 7.05 -10.88
C MET A 308 10.21 6.56 -9.56
N PRO A 309 10.13 5.27 -9.18
CA PRO A 309 10.82 4.76 -8.00
C PRO A 309 12.34 4.98 -8.06
N ARG A 310 12.96 4.74 -9.22
CA ARG A 310 14.39 5.05 -9.43
C ARG A 310 14.68 6.53 -9.22
N GLY A 311 13.87 7.41 -9.82
CA GLY A 311 14.01 8.87 -9.68
C GLY A 311 13.89 9.34 -8.23
N ALA A 312 12.92 8.77 -7.50
CA ALA A 312 12.68 9.05 -6.10
C ALA A 312 13.86 8.62 -5.21
N VAL A 313 14.39 7.40 -5.42
CA VAL A 313 15.56 6.89 -4.69
C VAL A 313 16.80 7.73 -4.99
N ILE A 314 17.12 7.98 -6.26
CA ILE A 314 18.31 8.76 -6.64
C ILE A 314 18.19 10.20 -6.13
N GLY A 315 17.05 10.85 -6.32
CA GLY A 315 16.85 12.23 -5.89
C GLY A 315 16.99 12.40 -4.38
N LEU A 316 16.41 11.50 -3.58
CA LEU A 316 16.59 11.55 -2.13
C LEU A 316 18.03 11.23 -1.72
N GLN A 317 18.73 10.30 -2.39
CA GLN A 317 20.15 10.06 -2.13
C GLN A 317 21.00 11.31 -2.40
N GLU A 318 20.76 12.00 -3.52
CA GLU A 318 21.47 13.24 -3.88
C GLU A 318 21.16 14.38 -2.89
N ALA A 319 19.92 14.49 -2.40
CA ALA A 319 19.55 15.44 -1.36
C ALA A 319 20.29 15.13 -0.03
N LEU A 320 20.26 13.88 0.43
CA LEU A 320 20.90 13.44 1.68
C LEU A 320 22.43 13.51 1.65
N MET A 321 23.03 13.55 0.46
CA MET A 321 24.46 13.78 0.23
C MET A 321 24.82 15.26 0.05
N GLY A 322 23.86 16.18 0.11
CA GLY A 322 24.09 17.61 -0.10
C GLY A 322 24.49 17.97 -1.53
N LYS A 323 24.14 17.14 -2.51
CA LYS A 323 24.47 17.37 -3.93
C LYS A 323 23.38 18.15 -4.66
N ILE A 324 22.17 18.20 -4.11
CA ILE A 324 21.10 19.09 -4.57
C ILE A 324 21.31 20.47 -3.94
N PRO A 325 21.33 21.57 -4.70
CA PRO A 325 21.57 22.90 -4.17
C PRO A 325 20.46 23.33 -3.19
N GLU A 326 20.81 24.14 -2.19
CA GLU A 326 19.85 24.68 -1.20
C GLU A 326 18.88 25.68 -1.81
N LYS A 327 19.33 26.42 -2.82
CA LYS A 327 18.53 27.39 -3.57
C LYS A 327 18.49 26.93 -5.02
N GLY A 328 17.30 26.90 -5.62
CA GLY A 328 17.21 26.63 -7.04
C GLY A 328 17.96 27.69 -7.85
N GLN A 329 18.57 27.25 -8.94
CA GLN A 329 19.45 28.10 -9.76
C GLN A 329 18.67 29.21 -10.48
N ASP A 330 17.35 29.07 -10.65
CA ASP A 330 16.48 30.04 -11.31
C ASP A 330 15.23 30.31 -10.47
N GLY A 331 14.99 31.57 -10.11
CA GLY A 331 14.01 32.01 -9.11
C GLY A 331 12.53 31.64 -9.31
N ASN A 332 12.17 30.94 -10.39
CA ASN A 332 10.79 30.50 -10.67
C ASN A 332 10.55 28.99 -10.45
N ASP A 333 11.56 28.12 -10.63
CA ASP A 333 11.44 26.65 -10.43
C ASP A 333 12.17 26.16 -9.16
N ALA A 334 12.69 27.12 -8.38
CA ALA A 334 13.55 26.86 -7.24
C ALA A 334 12.87 26.15 -6.07
N ALA A 335 11.55 26.31 -5.91
CA ALA A 335 10.81 25.78 -4.76
C ALA A 335 10.66 24.24 -4.78
N VAL A 336 10.89 23.60 -5.94
CA VAL A 336 10.53 22.20 -6.16
C VAL A 336 11.75 21.31 -6.46
N THR A 337 12.88 21.91 -6.80
CA THR A 337 14.12 21.20 -7.21
C THR A 337 15.27 21.35 -6.22
N CYS A 338 15.05 22.05 -5.10
CA CYS A 338 16.06 22.34 -4.10
C CYS A 338 16.07 21.32 -2.94
N SER A 339 17.13 21.33 -2.15
CA SER A 339 17.28 20.46 -0.98
C SER A 339 16.08 20.55 -0.01
N PRO A 340 15.53 21.73 0.33
CA PRO A 340 14.32 21.83 1.16
C PRO A 340 13.07 21.14 0.61
N ALA A 341 12.92 21.00 -0.71
CA ALA A 341 11.81 20.25 -1.29
C ALA A 341 11.89 18.76 -0.91
N TRP A 342 13.11 18.22 -0.86
CA TRP A 342 13.40 16.85 -0.48
C TRP A 342 13.44 16.63 1.04
N LEU A 343 14.19 17.47 1.77
CA LEU A 343 14.51 17.24 3.18
C LEU A 343 13.61 17.97 4.16
N GLY A 344 12.76 18.89 3.68
CA GLY A 344 12.00 19.80 4.53
C GLY A 344 12.79 21.03 4.95
N THR A 345 12.15 21.87 5.75
CA THR A 345 12.70 23.17 6.17
C THR A 345 13.14 23.19 7.63
N THR A 346 12.68 22.24 8.45
CA THR A 346 12.98 22.21 9.89
C THR A 346 14.33 21.57 10.21
N HIS A 347 14.80 20.60 9.41
CA HIS A 347 15.96 19.78 9.74
C HIS A 347 16.95 19.67 8.59
N ASP A 348 18.23 19.46 8.93
CA ASP A 348 19.28 19.19 7.96
C ASP A 348 19.31 17.71 7.51
N ALA A 349 20.16 17.39 6.54
CA ALA A 349 20.31 16.02 6.03
C ALA A 349 20.80 15.01 7.08
N SER A 350 21.47 15.47 8.15
CA SER A 350 22.07 14.61 9.17
C SER A 350 21.08 14.10 10.21
N TYR A 351 19.98 14.84 10.39
CA TYR A 351 18.87 14.48 11.27
C TYR A 351 18.16 13.19 10.85
N TRP A 352 18.00 12.96 9.54
CA TRP A 352 17.28 11.79 9.02
C TRP A 352 18.08 10.50 9.24
N LYS A 353 17.55 9.58 10.05
CA LYS A 353 18.17 8.29 10.37
C LYS A 353 17.63 7.14 9.55
N TYR A 354 16.37 7.22 9.13
CA TYR A 354 15.71 6.15 8.40
C TYR A 354 15.00 6.69 7.17
N VAL A 355 14.85 5.82 6.16
CA VAL A 355 14.13 6.10 4.92
C VAL A 355 13.04 5.06 4.75
N TYR A 356 11.82 5.50 4.49
CA TYR A 356 10.71 4.67 4.07
C TYR A 356 10.36 4.93 2.61
N LEU A 357 10.33 3.91 1.75
CA LEU A 357 9.85 4.02 0.37
C LEU A 357 8.42 3.50 0.29
N THR A 358 7.56 4.14 -0.53
CA THR A 358 6.22 3.65 -0.84
C THR A 358 5.64 4.23 -2.15
N GLU A 359 4.42 3.82 -2.48
CA GLU A 359 3.64 4.23 -3.65
C GLU A 359 2.39 5.05 -3.25
N PRO A 360 1.75 5.80 -4.16
CA PRO A 360 0.65 6.71 -3.83
C PRO A 360 -0.69 6.07 -3.48
N ASP A 361 -0.80 4.76 -3.55
CA ASP A 361 -1.98 3.93 -3.23
C ASP A 361 -1.71 2.87 -2.17
N THR A 362 -0.59 3.01 -1.46
CA THR A 362 -0.12 2.03 -0.49
C THR A 362 -0.33 2.55 0.92
N ILE A 363 -1.34 2.01 1.61
CA ILE A 363 -1.74 2.48 2.93
C ILE A 363 -1.04 1.63 3.99
N LEU A 364 -0.21 2.27 4.81
CA LEU A 364 0.60 1.62 5.84
C LEU A 364 -0.22 1.32 7.10
N HIS A 365 -0.16 0.08 7.56
CA HIS A 365 -0.73 -0.37 8.83
C HIS A 365 0.34 -1.01 9.71
N THR A 366 0.34 -0.61 10.98
CA THR A 366 1.25 -1.14 11.99
C THR A 366 0.66 -0.91 13.38
N LYS A 367 1.02 -1.78 14.32
CA LYS A 367 0.64 -1.63 15.73
C LYS A 367 1.45 -0.49 16.36
N LEU A 368 0.77 0.54 16.83
CA LEU A 368 1.43 1.73 17.37
C LEU A 368 2.33 1.42 18.58
N GLU A 369 1.95 0.41 19.37
CA GLU A 369 2.74 -0.11 20.50
C GLU A 369 4.04 -0.82 20.08
N LEU A 370 4.16 -1.26 18.83
CA LEU A 370 5.37 -1.90 18.32
C LEU A 370 6.38 -0.90 17.76
N LEU A 371 5.98 0.34 17.45
CA LEU A 371 6.87 1.34 16.85
C LEU A 371 8.20 1.50 17.62
N PRO A 372 8.23 1.54 18.98
CA PRO A 372 9.49 1.63 19.71
C PRO A 372 10.42 0.42 19.48
N ALA A 373 9.85 -0.78 19.37
CA ALA A 373 10.60 -1.99 19.10
C ALA A 373 11.10 -2.04 17.64
N ILE A 374 10.26 -1.63 16.68
CA ILE A 374 10.65 -1.50 15.25
C ILE A 374 11.80 -0.50 15.12
N ARG A 375 11.71 0.66 15.77
CA ARG A 375 12.78 1.66 15.80
C ARG A 375 14.08 1.08 16.36
N LYS A 376 14.01 0.38 17.51
CA LYS A 376 15.18 -0.30 18.07
C LYS A 376 15.79 -1.29 17.07
N GLY A 377 14.95 -2.06 16.36
CA GLY A 377 15.43 -2.96 15.32
C GLY A 377 16.15 -2.25 14.17
N LEU A 378 15.66 -1.07 13.75
CA LEU A 378 16.35 -0.23 12.76
C LEU A 378 17.69 0.30 13.30
N ASP A 379 17.73 0.71 14.58
CA ASP A 379 18.97 1.12 15.25
C ASP A 379 20.00 -0.01 15.32
N ASP A 380 19.53 -1.25 15.49
CA ASP A 380 20.34 -2.48 15.43
C ASP A 380 20.71 -2.88 13.99
N GLY A 381 20.37 -2.05 13.00
CA GLY A 381 20.72 -2.26 11.59
C GLY A 381 19.83 -3.24 10.86
N LEU A 382 18.59 -3.49 11.32
CA LEU A 382 17.60 -4.25 10.56
C LEU A 382 16.98 -3.42 9.42
N SER A 383 16.34 -4.10 8.49
CA SER A 383 15.52 -3.55 7.42
C SER A 383 14.17 -4.24 7.47
N PHE A 384 13.08 -3.49 7.50
CA PHE A 384 11.73 -4.07 7.59
C PHE A 384 10.97 -3.89 6.29
N PHE A 385 10.34 -4.98 5.88
CA PHE A 385 9.51 -5.07 4.67
C PHE A 385 8.09 -5.42 5.10
N PRO A 386 7.09 -4.57 4.80
CA PRO A 386 5.72 -4.84 5.18
C PRO A 386 5.16 -6.02 4.38
N HIS A 387 4.18 -6.72 4.94
CA HIS A 387 3.35 -7.62 4.15
C HIS A 387 2.45 -6.80 3.22
N ARG A 388 2.35 -7.18 1.94
CA ARG A 388 1.42 -6.54 1.00
C ARG A 388 0.13 -7.32 0.91
N LEU A 389 -0.95 -6.73 1.41
CA LEU A 389 -2.28 -7.30 1.31
C LEU A 389 -2.88 -7.04 -0.07
N GLN A 390 -3.54 -8.05 -0.61
CA GLN A 390 -4.18 -7.99 -1.92
C GLN A 390 -5.67 -7.68 -1.74
N PRO A 391 -6.13 -6.47 -2.11
CA PRO A 391 -7.55 -6.18 -2.01
C PRO A 391 -8.32 -7.03 -3.03
N ILE A 392 -9.41 -7.63 -2.57
CA ILE A 392 -10.29 -8.48 -3.37
C ILE A 392 -11.65 -7.79 -3.40
N PRO A 393 -12.12 -7.30 -4.56
CA PRO A 393 -13.48 -6.79 -4.68
C PRO A 393 -14.48 -7.83 -4.18
N HIS A 394 -15.18 -7.51 -3.09
CA HIS A 394 -16.10 -8.42 -2.44
C HIS A 394 -17.50 -7.82 -2.34
N GLY A 395 -18.54 -8.64 -2.43
CA GLY A 395 -19.93 -8.18 -2.40
C GLY A 395 -20.31 -7.48 -1.09
N SER A 396 -19.55 -7.73 0.00
CA SER A 396 -19.71 -7.00 1.27
C SER A 396 -19.13 -5.58 1.24
N ASP A 397 -18.33 -5.24 0.24
CA ASP A 397 -17.82 -3.87 0.04
C ASP A 397 -18.91 -2.94 -0.50
N LEU A 398 -20.06 -3.48 -0.86
CA LEU A 398 -21.20 -2.72 -1.33
C LEU A 398 -22.03 -2.23 -0.14
N PRO A 399 -22.62 -1.01 -0.22
CA PRO A 399 -23.46 -0.48 0.84
C PRO A 399 -24.62 -1.43 1.18
N SER A 400 -24.82 -1.72 2.47
CA SER A 400 -25.89 -2.62 2.91
C SER A 400 -27.28 -2.01 2.65
N GLY A 401 -28.11 -2.65 1.81
CA GLY A 401 -29.50 -2.25 1.58
C GLY A 401 -30.14 -2.94 0.37
N ARG A 402 -31.46 -2.82 0.18
CA ARG A 402 -32.19 -3.35 -1.01
C ARG A 402 -31.66 -2.81 -2.35
N ASN A 403 -30.84 -1.76 -2.29
CA ASN A 403 -30.15 -1.20 -3.44
C ASN A 403 -28.79 -1.84 -3.70
N ALA A 404 -28.25 -2.73 -2.86
CA ALA A 404 -27.03 -3.47 -3.18
C ALA A 404 -27.27 -4.38 -4.39
N ASP A 405 -28.37 -5.13 -4.36
CA ASP A 405 -28.81 -5.98 -5.48
C ASP A 405 -29.24 -5.19 -6.73
N ALA A 406 -29.50 -3.88 -6.59
CA ALA A 406 -29.84 -2.99 -7.70
C ALA A 406 -28.65 -2.13 -8.19
N ALA A 407 -27.67 -1.84 -7.32
CA ALA A 407 -26.44 -1.10 -7.60
C ALA A 407 -25.40 -2.01 -8.23
N ILE A 408 -25.41 -3.29 -7.87
CA ILE A 408 -25.01 -4.33 -8.80
C ILE A 408 -26.11 -4.36 -9.87
N SER A 409 -26.05 -3.43 -10.83
CA SER A 409 -26.68 -3.72 -12.11
C SER A 409 -26.21 -5.12 -12.53
N SER A 410 -27.04 -5.85 -13.26
CA SER A 410 -26.66 -7.15 -13.84
C SER A 410 -25.21 -7.18 -14.37
N ASP A 411 -24.75 -6.04 -14.89
CA ASP A 411 -23.44 -5.84 -15.51
C ASP A 411 -22.23 -5.81 -14.53
N HIS A 412 -22.44 -5.75 -13.21
CA HIS A 412 -21.36 -5.70 -12.21
C HIS A 412 -21.23 -6.97 -11.36
N SER A 413 -22.16 -7.92 -11.46
CA SER A 413 -22.18 -9.13 -10.61
C SER A 413 -20.89 -9.96 -10.73
N GLY A 414 -20.29 -9.99 -11.92
CA GLY A 414 -19.02 -10.68 -12.16
C GLY A 414 -17.76 -9.94 -11.70
N ARG A 415 -17.88 -8.74 -11.09
CA ARG A 415 -16.74 -7.93 -10.65
C ARG A 415 -16.46 -8.04 -9.16
N PHE A 416 -17.29 -8.75 -8.43
CA PHE A 416 -17.17 -8.96 -7.00
C PHE A 416 -17.23 -10.44 -6.69
N VAL A 417 -16.43 -10.86 -5.71
CA VAL A 417 -16.63 -12.15 -5.05
C VAL A 417 -17.95 -12.11 -4.27
N PRO A 418 -18.87 -13.07 -4.44
CA PRO A 418 -20.18 -13.00 -3.78
C PRO A 418 -20.12 -13.18 -2.27
N ASN A 419 -20.80 -12.32 -1.50
CA ASN A 419 -20.77 -12.34 -0.04
C ASN A 419 -21.70 -13.39 0.62
N HIS A 420 -22.64 -13.97 -0.11
CA HIS A 420 -23.65 -14.88 0.45
C HIS A 420 -23.35 -16.37 0.18
N ILE A 421 -22.19 -16.67 -0.39
CA ILE A 421 -21.78 -18.01 -0.77
C ILE A 421 -20.62 -18.43 0.14
N LEU A 422 -20.73 -19.56 0.83
CA LEU A 422 -19.58 -20.13 1.53
C LEU A 422 -18.54 -20.62 0.52
N PRO A 423 -17.23 -20.41 0.78
CA PRO A 423 -16.64 -19.84 1.99
C PRO A 423 -16.46 -18.31 1.99
N PHE A 424 -16.86 -17.61 0.94
CA PHE A 424 -16.68 -16.16 0.79
C PHE A 424 -17.42 -15.31 1.83
N SER A 425 -18.52 -15.81 2.40
CA SER A 425 -19.23 -15.14 3.50
C SER A 425 -18.40 -15.05 4.79
N ASN A 426 -17.32 -15.82 4.92
CA ASN A 426 -16.46 -15.83 6.11
C ASN A 426 -15.37 -14.76 6.03
N VAL A 427 -15.78 -13.50 5.83
CA VAL A 427 -14.85 -12.36 5.94
C VAL A 427 -14.56 -12.12 7.41
N THR A 428 -13.35 -12.45 7.84
CA THR A 428 -12.92 -12.23 9.22
C THR A 428 -12.66 -10.73 9.40
N ILE A 429 -13.39 -10.09 10.32
CA ILE A 429 -13.01 -8.75 10.77
C ILE A 429 -11.80 -8.91 11.67
N MET A 430 -10.64 -8.50 11.17
CA MET A 430 -9.42 -8.44 11.97
C MET A 430 -9.63 -7.33 13.00
N LEU A 431 -9.94 -7.76 14.23
CA LEU A 431 -10.15 -6.86 15.36
C LEU A 431 -8.89 -6.05 15.63
N ASP A 432 -9.10 -4.94 16.31
CA ASP A 432 -8.03 -4.10 16.81
C ASP A 432 -7.06 -5.00 17.59
N PRO A 433 -5.76 -5.05 17.25
CA PRO A 433 -4.83 -5.89 17.99
C PRO A 433 -4.64 -5.47 19.45
N THR A 434 -5.14 -4.28 19.81
CA THR A 434 -5.25 -3.78 21.19
C THR A 434 -6.43 -4.34 21.96
N ASP A 435 -7.47 -4.84 21.27
CA ASP A 435 -8.54 -5.60 21.90
C ASP A 435 -7.94 -6.97 22.26
N THR A 436 -7.42 -7.08 23.49
CA THR A 436 -7.24 -8.39 24.12
C THR A 436 -8.60 -9.07 24.03
N VAL A 437 -8.73 -10.03 23.11
CA VAL A 437 -9.89 -10.92 23.09
C VAL A 437 -9.89 -11.52 24.48
N ASP A 438 -10.80 -11.04 25.32
CA ASP A 438 -11.04 -11.60 26.63
C ASP A 438 -11.54 -13.02 26.34
N ASP A 439 -10.62 -13.97 26.43
CA ASP A 439 -10.74 -15.41 26.10
C ASP A 439 -11.75 -16.13 27.03
N THR A 440 -12.66 -15.36 27.60
CA THR A 440 -13.68 -15.75 28.57
C THR A 440 -15.05 -16.00 27.92
N THR A 441 -15.20 -15.76 26.60
CA THR A 441 -16.52 -15.86 25.93
C THR A 441 -16.76 -17.11 25.07
N THR A 442 -15.82 -18.07 24.96
CA THR A 442 -16.01 -19.31 24.17
C THR A 442 -16.25 -20.57 24.99
N LYS A 443 -16.53 -20.47 26.29
CA LYS A 443 -16.78 -21.67 27.12
C LYS A 443 -18.17 -22.30 26.96
N ASP A 444 -19.11 -21.65 26.29
CA ASP A 444 -20.46 -22.19 26.14
C ASP A 444 -20.89 -22.13 24.66
N THR A 445 -20.67 -23.21 23.91
CA THR A 445 -21.73 -23.97 23.19
C THR A 445 -21.16 -24.97 22.17
N ASP A 446 -21.53 -26.23 22.40
CA ASP A 446 -21.84 -27.30 21.45
C ASP A 446 -20.89 -27.69 20.30
N GLU A 447 -20.48 -28.96 20.42
CA GLU A 447 -20.09 -29.93 19.40
C GLU A 447 -20.73 -29.68 18.01
N GLY A 448 -20.01 -28.99 17.12
CA GLY A 448 -20.47 -28.84 15.73
C GLY A 448 -19.70 -27.84 14.88
N SER A 449 -18.89 -26.96 15.48
CA SER A 449 -18.00 -26.10 14.70
C SER A 449 -16.96 -26.96 13.99
N VAL A 450 -17.15 -27.14 12.68
CA VAL A 450 -16.16 -27.64 11.72
C VAL A 450 -14.81 -27.07 12.15
N GLY A 451 -13.92 -27.96 12.59
CA GLY A 451 -12.63 -27.59 13.14
C GLY A 451 -11.91 -26.68 12.16
N VAL A 452 -11.96 -25.38 12.44
CA VAL A 452 -11.05 -24.43 11.83
C VAL A 452 -9.71 -24.82 12.43
N THR A 453 -9.02 -25.74 11.77
CA THR A 453 -7.61 -26.02 12.01
C THR A 453 -6.86 -24.72 11.73
N ALA A 454 -6.84 -23.82 12.71
CA ALA A 454 -5.70 -23.03 13.14
C ALA A 454 -4.54 -22.98 12.14
N TYR A 455 -4.75 -22.38 10.96
CA TYR A 455 -3.72 -22.14 9.94
C TYR A 455 -2.84 -20.95 10.35
N TYR A 456 -2.28 -21.02 11.56
CA TYR A 456 -1.46 -19.99 12.18
C TYR A 456 -0.03 -19.95 11.63
N CYS A 457 0.22 -20.69 10.54
CA CYS A 457 1.53 -20.81 9.93
C CYS A 457 1.51 -20.49 8.46
N CYS A 458 2.54 -19.76 8.05
CA CYS A 458 2.75 -19.46 6.66
C CYS A 458 3.18 -20.71 5.91
N ASP A 459 2.20 -21.48 5.46
CA ASP A 459 2.37 -22.59 4.54
C ASP A 459 3.06 -22.13 3.24
N ALA A 460 3.66 -23.12 2.57
CA ALA A 460 4.52 -23.02 1.40
C ALA A 460 3.82 -22.43 0.15
N GLY A 461 3.54 -21.12 0.16
CA GLY A 461 3.05 -20.39 -1.02
C GLY A 461 1.62 -20.77 -1.44
N PRO A 462 1.26 -20.54 -2.72
CA PRO A 462 -0.10 -20.74 -3.19
C PRO A 462 -0.47 -22.22 -3.17
N SER A 463 -1.68 -22.54 -2.72
CA SER A 463 -2.13 -23.94 -2.64
C SER A 463 -2.11 -24.61 -4.03
N PRO A 464 -1.52 -25.80 -4.16
CA PRO A 464 -1.54 -26.58 -5.39
C PRO A 464 -2.92 -27.19 -5.68
N GLU A 465 -3.90 -27.04 -4.79
CA GLU A 465 -5.22 -27.70 -4.87
C GLU A 465 -6.07 -27.26 -6.07
N HIS A 466 -5.71 -26.17 -6.75
CA HIS A 466 -6.44 -25.69 -7.93
C HIS A 466 -5.51 -25.36 -9.09
N GLU A 467 -6.01 -25.58 -10.30
CA GLU A 467 -5.33 -25.22 -11.54
C GLU A 467 -4.95 -23.73 -11.54
N ASN A 468 -3.74 -23.45 -12.03
CA ASN A 468 -3.31 -22.08 -12.24
C ASN A 468 -4.24 -21.43 -13.29
N CYS A 469 -4.90 -20.34 -12.91
CA CYS A 469 -5.79 -19.59 -13.80
C CYS A 469 -5.03 -18.74 -14.85
N GLY A 470 -3.70 -18.93 -14.98
CA GLY A 470 -2.84 -18.26 -15.95
C GLY A 470 -2.42 -16.84 -15.55
N THR A 471 -2.66 -16.45 -14.30
CA THR A 471 -2.39 -15.11 -13.77
C THR A 471 -2.15 -15.20 -12.26
N TRP A 472 -2.00 -14.05 -11.60
CA TRP A 472 -1.91 -13.96 -10.14
C TRP A 472 -3.14 -14.57 -9.47
N TRP A 473 -2.96 -15.23 -8.32
CA TRP A 473 -4.07 -15.94 -7.67
C TRP A 473 -5.21 -15.00 -7.27
N TRP A 474 -4.88 -13.75 -6.88
CA TRP A 474 -5.83 -12.74 -6.43
C TRP A 474 -6.64 -12.11 -7.58
N THR A 475 -6.22 -12.27 -8.84
CA THR A 475 -7.00 -11.89 -10.03
C THR A 475 -7.85 -13.03 -10.60
N CYS A 476 -7.75 -14.24 -10.04
CA CYS A 476 -8.50 -15.39 -10.56
C CYS A 476 -10.01 -15.16 -10.43
N GLY A 477 -10.67 -15.13 -11.59
CA GLY A 477 -12.11 -14.91 -11.69
C GLY A 477 -12.51 -13.48 -12.07
N PHE A 478 -11.58 -12.56 -12.32
CA PHE A 478 -11.91 -11.18 -12.73
C PHE A 478 -11.68 -10.86 -14.23
N HIS A 479 -11.01 -11.75 -14.98
CA HIS A 479 -10.66 -11.51 -16.40
C HIS A 479 -11.84 -11.41 -17.39
N ASP A 480 -11.63 -10.60 -18.44
CA ASP A 480 -12.61 -10.00 -19.37
C ASP A 480 -13.46 -10.92 -20.26
N GLY A 481 -13.32 -12.24 -20.14
CA GLY A 481 -14.11 -13.19 -20.92
C GLY A 481 -15.46 -13.56 -20.32
N PHE A 482 -15.72 -13.19 -19.05
CA PHE A 482 -16.73 -13.87 -18.23
C PHE A 482 -17.71 -12.95 -17.50
N VAL A 483 -17.77 -11.65 -17.84
CA VAL A 483 -18.79 -10.76 -17.28
C VAL A 483 -20.10 -10.98 -18.05
N GLN A 484 -20.79 -12.08 -17.72
CA GLN A 484 -22.19 -12.23 -18.10
C GLN A 484 -23.05 -11.42 -17.13
N ALA A 485 -24.05 -10.73 -17.66
CA ALA A 485 -24.96 -9.88 -16.89
C ALA A 485 -25.74 -10.66 -15.81
N THR A 486 -25.84 -11.99 -15.94
CA THR A 486 -26.46 -12.84 -14.94
C THR A 486 -25.58 -14.05 -14.73
N MET A 487 -25.03 -14.18 -13.53
CA MET A 487 -24.25 -15.34 -13.10
C MET A 487 -25.00 -16.05 -11.98
N SER A 488 -25.24 -17.35 -12.14
CA SER A 488 -25.75 -18.20 -11.06
C SER A 488 -24.74 -18.32 -9.92
N GLN A 489 -25.21 -18.74 -8.75
CA GLN A 489 -24.37 -18.98 -7.58
C GLN A 489 -23.28 -20.03 -7.89
N GLU A 490 -23.63 -21.09 -8.61
CA GLU A 490 -22.71 -22.14 -9.04
C GLU A 490 -21.63 -21.61 -9.99
N GLU A 491 -22.01 -20.78 -10.97
CA GLU A 491 -21.05 -20.15 -11.88
C GLU A 491 -20.11 -19.20 -11.16
N ALA A 492 -20.60 -18.44 -10.18
CA ALA A 492 -19.77 -17.53 -9.40
C ALA A 492 -18.78 -18.29 -8.50
N LEU A 493 -19.22 -19.39 -7.88
CA LEU A 493 -18.34 -20.27 -7.10
C LEU A 493 -17.28 -20.89 -8.01
N GLU A 494 -17.65 -21.42 -9.17
CA GLU A 494 -16.71 -22.01 -10.12
C GLU A 494 -15.70 -20.97 -10.64
N LYS A 495 -16.17 -19.75 -10.93
CA LYS A 495 -15.34 -18.64 -11.41
C LYS A 495 -14.31 -18.19 -10.38
N HIS A 496 -14.72 -18.07 -9.11
CA HIS A 496 -13.88 -17.60 -8.02
C HIS A 496 -13.33 -18.73 -7.14
N LYS A 497 -13.44 -20.00 -7.55
CA LYS A 497 -13.09 -21.18 -6.74
C LYS A 497 -11.68 -21.13 -6.13
N ARG A 498 -10.73 -20.51 -6.83
CA ARG A 498 -9.37 -20.34 -6.31
C ARG A 498 -9.31 -19.36 -5.14
N LEU A 499 -10.07 -18.27 -5.19
CA LEU A 499 -10.20 -17.30 -4.10
C LEU A 499 -10.91 -17.90 -2.88
N ALA A 500 -11.80 -18.87 -3.08
CA ALA A 500 -12.56 -19.52 -2.00
C ALA A 500 -11.67 -20.18 -0.94
N MET A 501 -10.46 -20.58 -1.33
CA MET A 501 -9.53 -21.23 -0.40
C MET A 501 -8.78 -20.28 0.53
N TYR A 502 -8.88 -18.97 0.28
CA TYR A 502 -8.11 -17.99 1.01
C TYR A 502 -8.95 -17.38 2.12
N PRO A 503 -8.37 -17.19 3.33
CA PRO A 503 -9.04 -16.43 4.36
C PRO A 503 -9.23 -15.00 3.86
N MET A 504 -10.49 -14.60 3.71
CA MET A 504 -10.85 -13.22 3.39
C MET A 504 -10.95 -12.44 4.69
N MET A 505 -10.47 -11.20 4.68
CA MET A 505 -10.43 -10.38 5.88
C MET A 505 -10.70 -8.92 5.60
N ARG A 506 -11.11 -8.19 6.64
CA ARG A 506 -11.25 -6.73 6.63
C ARG A 506 -10.46 -6.16 7.81
N LEU A 507 -9.64 -5.15 7.55
CA LEU A 507 -8.91 -4.47 8.60
C LEU A 507 -9.83 -3.46 9.30
N LYS A 508 -10.03 -3.61 10.62
CA LYS A 508 -10.86 -2.66 11.39
C LYS A 508 -10.35 -1.23 11.25
N GLN A 509 -9.03 -1.02 11.26
CA GLN A 509 -8.39 0.29 11.09
C GLN A 509 -7.92 0.58 9.65
N GLY A 510 -8.26 -0.28 8.70
CA GLY A 510 -7.91 -0.13 7.29
C GLY A 510 -8.81 0.79 6.51
N THR A 511 -8.67 0.80 5.18
CA THR A 511 -9.71 1.34 4.29
C THR A 511 -11.04 0.64 4.52
N GLY A 512 -10.96 -0.60 4.98
CA GLY A 512 -12.12 -1.41 5.23
C GLY A 512 -12.71 -1.90 3.93
N VAL A 513 -11.91 -2.24 2.90
CA VAL A 513 -12.29 -3.19 1.83
C VAL A 513 -11.91 -4.62 2.24
N VAL A 514 -12.35 -5.64 1.48
CA VAL A 514 -11.88 -7.02 1.70
C VAL A 514 -10.49 -7.23 1.12
N PHE A 515 -9.67 -7.98 1.84
CA PHE A 515 -8.36 -8.42 1.44
C PHE A 515 -8.29 -9.94 1.46
N GLY A 516 -7.61 -10.50 0.47
CA GLY A 516 -6.98 -11.80 0.61
C GLY A 516 -5.57 -11.62 1.19
N PRO A 517 -4.81 -12.72 1.32
CA PRO A 517 -3.52 -12.64 1.97
C PRO A 517 -2.42 -12.06 1.05
N THR A 518 -1.16 -12.43 1.29
CA THR A 518 0.00 -11.82 0.62
C THR A 518 -0.02 -12.00 -0.90
N GLU A 519 0.74 -11.18 -1.63
CA GLU A 519 0.93 -11.27 -3.10
C GLU A 519 1.15 -12.71 -3.60
N HIS A 520 1.87 -13.53 -2.83
CA HIS A 520 2.23 -14.91 -3.20
C HIS A 520 1.22 -15.96 -2.77
N GLY A 521 0.07 -15.55 -2.24
CA GLY A 521 -1.01 -16.44 -1.87
C GLY A 521 -0.59 -17.37 -0.74
N ARG A 522 0.19 -16.86 0.22
CA ARG A 522 0.40 -17.58 1.48
C ARG A 522 -0.92 -17.59 2.24
N LYS A 523 -1.40 -18.75 2.68
CA LYS A 523 -2.70 -18.88 3.38
C LYS A 523 -2.63 -18.52 4.87
N CYS A 524 -1.53 -17.93 5.36
CA CYS A 524 -1.36 -17.69 6.78
C CYS A 524 -2.45 -16.77 7.34
N VAL A 525 -3.00 -17.16 8.48
CA VAL A 525 -3.82 -16.31 9.34
C VAL A 525 -2.86 -15.62 10.34
N PRO A 526 -3.08 -14.35 10.71
CA PRO A 526 -2.27 -13.69 11.73
C PRO A 526 -2.23 -14.53 12.99
N SER A 527 -1.03 -14.76 13.50
CA SER A 527 -0.80 -15.43 14.77
C SER A 527 0.21 -14.63 15.56
N LYS A 528 -0.12 -14.36 16.82
CA LYS A 528 0.85 -13.83 17.79
C LYS A 528 1.89 -14.89 18.18
N ASP A 529 1.52 -16.17 18.07
CA ASP A 529 2.37 -17.28 18.44
C ASP A 529 3.23 -17.73 17.26
N PRO A 530 4.53 -18.01 17.48
CA PRO A 530 5.39 -18.59 16.47
C PRO A 530 4.87 -19.97 16.06
N CYS A 531 5.12 -20.31 14.80
CA CYS A 531 4.73 -21.60 14.27
C CYS A 531 5.26 -22.76 15.10
N PRO A 532 4.42 -23.74 15.47
CA PRO A 532 4.92 -24.98 16.03
C PRO A 532 5.84 -25.64 15.01
N GLN A 533 7.09 -25.91 15.41
CA GLN A 533 8.15 -26.49 14.57
C GLN A 533 7.78 -27.85 13.94
N SER A 534 6.69 -28.49 14.38
CA SER A 534 6.23 -29.77 13.85
C SER A 534 5.69 -29.72 12.42
N ASN A 535 5.43 -28.52 11.87
CA ASN A 535 4.87 -28.37 10.52
C ASN A 535 5.93 -28.25 9.41
N ASP A 536 7.23 -28.25 9.73
CA ASP A 536 8.32 -28.07 8.74
C ASP A 536 8.46 -29.23 7.72
N ASN A 537 7.61 -30.26 7.78
CA ASN A 537 7.59 -31.42 6.88
C ASN A 537 6.30 -31.56 6.04
N GLN A 538 5.42 -30.56 6.02
CA GLN A 538 4.26 -30.48 5.11
C GLN A 538 4.51 -29.39 4.05
#